data_AF-A0A7C3UTN8-F1
#
_entry.id   AF-A0A7C3UTN8-F1
#
_cell.length_a   1.000
_cell.length_b   1.000
_cell.length_c   1.000
_cell.angle_alpha   90.00
_cell.angle_beta   90.00
_cell.angle_gamma   90.00
#
_symmetry.space_group_name_H-M   'P 1'
#
loop_
_entity.id
_entity.type
_entity.pdbx_description
1 polymer ?
#
loop_
_entity_poly.entity_id
_entity_poly.type
_entity_poly.pdbx_seq_one_letter_code
_entity_poly.pdbx_strand_id
1 'polypeptide(L)' 'DCGGCSGDRVVCALTLLKMQLDALKENIDTLFIATCIMNFCPYRDEIIATAKEKSGVEVIVGTHKYALPQIFKS' A
#
# COMPACT_ATOMS: atom_id res chain seq x y z
N ASP A 1 8.86 -3.02 -14.53
CA ASP A 1 7.51 -3.47 -14.11
C ASP A 1 7.52 -4.17 -12.78
N CYS A 2 6.57 -3.84 -11.90
CA CYS A 2 6.30 -4.58 -10.67
C CYS A 2 5.63 -5.93 -11.01
N GLY A 3 6.33 -6.80 -11.77
CA GLY A 3 5.82 -8.09 -12.22
C GLY A 3 4.56 -8.01 -13.10
N GLY A 4 4.38 -6.93 -13.88
CA GLY A 4 3.20 -6.73 -14.73
C GLY A 4 1.94 -6.29 -13.99
N CYS A 5 2.06 -5.83 -12.73
CA CYS A 5 0.95 -5.28 -11.96
C CYS A 5 0.33 -4.05 -12.65
N SER A 6 -1.00 -4.02 -12.78
CA SER A 6 -1.82 -2.94 -13.36
C SER A 6 -2.19 -1.81 -12.38
N GLY A 7 -1.66 -1.84 -11.15
CA GLY A 7 -1.97 -0.83 -10.11
C GLY A 7 -3.24 -1.10 -9.29
N ASP A 8 -4.05 -2.08 -9.68
CA ASP A 8 -5.31 -2.47 -9.04
C ASP A 8 -5.16 -3.40 -7.81
N ARG A 9 -3.97 -3.97 -7.61
CA ARG A 9 -3.69 -4.98 -6.58
C ARG A 9 -4.02 -4.52 -5.15
N VAL A 10 -4.06 -3.21 -4.90
CA VAL A 10 -4.39 -2.64 -3.59
C VAL A 10 -5.78 -3.08 -3.09
N VAL A 11 -6.76 -3.23 -3.99
CA VAL A 11 -8.12 -3.67 -3.61
C VAL A 11 -8.10 -5.10 -3.08
N CYS A 12 -7.40 -5.99 -3.79
CA CYS A 12 -7.24 -7.38 -3.35
C CYS A 12 -6.49 -7.48 -2.02
N ALA A 13 -5.43 -6.69 -1.83
CA ALA A 13 -4.67 -6.67 -0.58
C ALA A 13 -5.51 -6.18 0.61
N LEU A 14 -6.29 -5.11 0.43
CA LEU A 14 -7.19 -4.60 1.47
C LEU A 14 -8.31 -5.59 1.79
N THR A 15 -8.83 -6.30 0.78
CA THR A 15 -9.86 -7.34 0.98
C THR A 15 -9.32 -8.50 1.82
N LEU A 16 -8.11 -8.96 1.52
CA LEU A 16 -7.45 -10.02 2.30
C LEU A 16 -7.22 -9.60 3.75
N LEU A 17 -6.74 -8.37 3.96
CA LEU A 17 -6.56 -7.81 5.30
C LEU A 17 -7.90 -7.74 6.06
N LYS A 18 -8.95 -7.26 5.40
CA LYS A 18 -10.30 -7.22 5.98
C LYS A 18 -10.77 -8.60 6.42
N MET A 19 -10.60 -9.63 5.58
CA MET A 19 -11.00 -11.00 5.92
C MET A 19 -10.28 -11.51 7.18
N GLN A 20 -9.00 -11.17 7.34
CA GLN A 20 -8.23 -11.54 8.52
C GLN A 20 -8.70 -10.81 9.78
N LEU A 21 -8.93 -9.50 9.67
CA LEU A 21 -9.43 -8.67 10.78
C LEU A 21 -10.84 -9.06 11.21
N ASP A 22 -11.73 -9.34 10.25
CA ASP A 22 -13.10 -9.81 10.50
C ASP A 22 -13.08 -11.13 11.30
N ALA A 23 -12.14 -12.04 11.01
CA ALA A 23 -11.96 -13.27 11.77
C ALA A 23 -11.49 -13.03 13.22
N LEU A 24 -10.71 -11.97 13.44
CA LEU A 24 -10.24 -11.54 14.76
C LEU A 24 -11.24 -10.63 15.49
N LYS A 25 -12.31 -10.19 14.81
CA LYS A 25 -13.27 -9.18 15.28
C LYS A 25 -12.58 -7.84 15.61
N GLU A 26 -11.55 -7.50 14.84
CA GLU A 26 -10.80 -6.26 14.98
C GLU A 26 -11.11 -5.29 13.84
N ASN A 27 -10.82 -4.01 14.06
CA ASN A 27 -10.86 -2.96 13.04
C ASN A 27 -9.52 -2.23 13.01
N ILE A 28 -9.23 -1.53 11.91
CA ILE A 28 -8.09 -0.63 11.81
C ILE A 28 -8.53 0.81 12.02
N ASP A 29 -7.69 1.62 12.66
CA ASP A 29 -7.90 3.07 12.78
C ASP A 29 -7.10 3.85 11.72
N THR A 30 -6.00 3.26 11.25
CA THR A 30 -5.06 3.92 10.35
C THR A 30 -4.40 2.90 9.43
N LEU A 31 -4.29 3.24 8.15
CA LEU A 31 -3.61 2.46 7.13
C LEU A 31 -2.27 3.10 6.76
N PHE A 32 -1.17 2.36 6.93
CA PHE A 32 0.16 2.82 6.56
C PHE A 32 0.59 2.26 5.21
N ILE A 33 0.89 3.14 4.26
CA ILE A 33 1.51 2.77 2.97
C ILE A 33 3.01 3.01 3.04
N ALA A 34 3.76 1.93 2.85
CA ALA A 34 5.21 1.95 2.95
C ALA A 34 5.87 2.87 1.90
N THR A 35 6.97 3.51 2.30
CA THR A 35 7.75 4.43 1.45
C THR A 35 8.30 3.76 0.19
N CYS A 36 8.46 2.44 0.17
CA CYS A 36 8.87 1.71 -1.03
C CYS A 36 7.83 1.80 -2.17
N ILE A 37 6.54 1.80 -1.86
CA ILE A 37 5.49 2.02 -2.86
C ILE A 37 5.58 3.43 -3.43
N MET A 38 5.87 4.42 -2.56
CA MET A 38 6.02 5.81 -2.98
C MET A 38 7.20 6.04 -3.92
N ASN A 39 8.34 5.44 -3.61
CA ASN A 39 9.57 5.72 -4.32
C ASN A 39 9.70 4.93 -5.63
N PHE A 40 9.07 3.75 -5.71
CA PHE A 40 9.38 2.79 -6.79
C PHE A 40 8.16 2.31 -7.57
N CYS A 41 6.92 2.54 -7.09
CA CYS A 41 5.74 2.11 -7.82
C CYS A 41 5.34 3.16 -8.88
N PRO A 42 5.18 2.78 -10.16
CA PRO A 42 4.68 3.70 -11.19
C PRO A 42 3.21 4.08 -10.95
N TYR A 43 2.42 3.21 -10.33
CA TYR A 43 0.99 3.41 -10.04
C TYR A 43 0.73 3.91 -8.61
N ARG A 44 1.74 4.48 -7.93
CA ARG A 44 1.64 4.87 -6.52
C ARG A 44 0.45 5.78 -6.24
N ASP A 45 0.18 6.73 -7.13
CA ASP A 45 -0.82 7.78 -6.90
C ASP A 45 -2.24 7.18 -6.97
N GLU A 46 -2.49 6.30 -7.94
CA GLU A 46 -3.73 5.53 -8.07
C GLU A 46 -3.92 4.59 -6.87
N ILE A 47 -2.88 3.86 -6.47
CA ILE A 47 -2.91 2.98 -5.30
C ILE A 47 -3.31 3.74 -4.03
N ILE A 48 -2.72 4.92 -3.79
CA ILE A 48 -3.03 5.75 -2.62
C ILE A 48 -4.46 6.28 -2.69
N ALA A 49 -4.90 6.73 -3.86
CA ALA A 49 -6.26 7.23 -4.07
C ALA A 49 -7.28 6.13 -3.78
N THR A 50 -7.10 4.95 -4.36
CA THR A 50 -7.97 3.79 -4.09
C THR A 50 -7.90 3.34 -2.63
N ALA A 51 -6.73 3.34 -2.01
CA ALA A 51 -6.60 3.00 -0.59
C ALA A 51 -7.39 3.96 0.30
N LYS A 52 -7.33 5.26 0.05
CA LYS A 52 -8.11 6.29 0.77
C LYS A 52 -9.60 6.11 0.56
N GLU A 53 -10.02 5.89 -0.69
CA GLU A 53 -11.43 5.70 -1.04
C GLU A 53 -12.03 4.45 -0.37
N LYS A 54 -11.30 3.32 -0.40
CA LYS A 54 -11.84 2.01 0.02
C LYS A 54 -11.65 1.70 1.50
N SER A 55 -10.62 2.24 2.15
CA SER A 55 -10.34 1.92 3.56
C SER A 55 -11.22 2.68 4.54
N GLY A 56 -11.68 3.89 4.18
CA GLY A 56 -12.51 4.72 5.04
C GLY A 56 -11.82 5.22 6.33
N VAL A 57 -10.51 5.02 6.45
CA VAL A 57 -9.69 5.39 7.60
C VAL A 57 -8.56 6.33 7.20
N GLU A 58 -7.84 6.88 8.17
CA GLU A 58 -6.67 7.72 7.89
C GLU A 58 -5.60 6.91 7.15
N VAL A 59 -5.14 7.43 6.00
CA VAL A 59 -4.06 6.81 5.23
C VAL A 59 -2.79 7.63 5.36
N ILE A 60 -1.81 7.07 6.07
CA ILE A 60 -0.50 7.67 6.28
C ILE A 60 0.51 7.05 5.32
N VAL A 61 1.28 7.90 4.64
CA VAL A 61 2.10 7.48 3.51
C VAL A 61 3.56 7.86 3.75
N GLY A 62 4.47 6.91 3.60
CA GLY A 62 5.90 7.19 3.46
C GLY A 62 6.59 7.76 4.72
N THR A 63 6.17 7.35 5.92
CA THR A 63 6.74 7.86 7.18
C THR A 63 8.14 7.34 7.49
N HIS A 64 8.58 6.27 6.83
CA HIS A 64 9.88 5.66 7.07
C HIS A 64 10.92 6.19 6.09
N LYS A 65 12.02 6.78 6.60
CA LYS A 65 13.08 7.41 5.78
C LYS A 65 13.95 6.43 4.99
N TYR A 66 13.77 5.12 5.16
CA TYR A 66 14.58 4.12 4.49
C TYR A 66 14.28 4.07 2.99
N ALA A 67 15.25 4.50 2.20
CA ALA A 67 15.35 4.21 0.78
C ALA A 67 16.28 3.02 0.60
N LEU A 68 15.90 2.06 -0.26
CA LEU A 68 16.78 0.95 -0.61
C LEU A 68 18.05 1.53 -1.27
N PRO A 69 19.25 1.27 -0.74
CA PRO A 69 20.48 1.63 -1.43
C PRO A 69 20.49 0.90 -2.78
N GLN A 70 20.88 1.60 -3.85
CA GLN A 70 20.93 1.04 -5.19
C GLN A 70 21.89 -0.16 -5.21
N ILE A 71 21.36 -1.39 -5.23
CA ILE A 71 22.16 -2.63 -5.11
C ILE A 71 22.93 -2.90 -6.40
N PHE A 72 22.32 -2.61 -7.55
CA PHE A 72 22.96 -2.68 -8.85
C PHE A 72 22.81 -1.31 -9.53
N LYS A 73 23.92 -0.61 -9.78
CA LYS A 73 23.94 0.57 -10.64
C LYS A 73 23.72 0.13 -12.09
N SER A 74 22.91 0.88 -12.81
CA SER A 74 22.92 0.93 -14.29
C SER A 74 24.21 1.56 -14.78
#